data_AF-A0A5C6Q393-F1
#
_entry.id   AF-A0A5C6Q393-F1
#
_cell.length_a   1.000
_cell.length_b   1.000
_cell.length_c   1.000
_cell.angle_alpha   90.00
_cell.angle_beta   90.00
_cell.angle_gamma   90.00
#
_symmetry.space_group_name_H-M   'P 1'
#
loop_
_entity.id
_entity.type
_entity.pdbx_description
1 polymer ?
#
loop_
_entity_poly.entity_id
_entity_poly.type
_entity_poly.pdbx_seq_one_letter_code
_entity_poly.pdbx_strand_id
1 'polypeptide(L)'
;MNTYKLKLGHGEALEKDKKIISDAAKKENWPYNWLWYDRVNGTLEMSLAIPYMNYGAMAPPEIKFSKLLAKHLDSPKKAKKVLQRWSSHFDEISYNIYILREDLSM
;
A
#
# COMPACT_ATOMS: atom_id res chain seq x y z
N MET A 1 4.45 -2.37 -8.02
CA MET A 1 3.24 -2.98 -7.45
C MET A 1 3.65 -3.90 -6.33
N ASN A 2 3.05 -3.73 -5.14
CA ASN A 2 3.24 -4.69 -4.05
C ASN A 2 2.08 -5.68 -4.08
N THR A 3 2.36 -6.96 -3.93
CA THR A 3 1.34 -7.99 -3.73
C THR A 3 1.43 -8.49 -2.30
N TYR A 4 0.29 -8.61 -1.63
CA TYR A 4 0.16 -8.99 -0.24
C TYR A 4 -0.65 -10.28 -0.16
N LYS A 5 -0.03 -11.35 0.34
CA LYS A 5 -0.72 -12.62 0.61
C LYS A 5 -1.37 -12.54 1.98
N LEU A 6 -2.70 -12.54 2.02
CA LEU A 6 -3.48 -12.31 3.23
C LEU A 6 -3.61 -13.59 4.07
N LYS A 7 -3.39 -13.48 5.38
CA LYS A 7 -3.68 -14.54 6.35
C LYS A 7 -5.17 -14.83 6.44
N LEU A 8 -5.51 -16.11 6.56
CA LEU A 8 -6.90 -16.53 6.75
C LEU A 8 -7.51 -15.87 7.99
N GLY A 9 -8.72 -15.32 7.84
CA GLY A 9 -9.45 -14.65 8.93
C GLY A 9 -9.05 -13.19 9.19
N HIS A 10 -8.03 -12.65 8.51
CA HIS A 10 -7.60 -11.26 8.71
C HIS A 10 -8.36 -10.23 7.88
N GLY A 11 -9.29 -10.64 6.99
CA GLY A 11 -9.95 -9.77 6.01
C GLY A 11 -10.66 -8.55 6.62
N GLU A 12 -11.53 -8.74 7.61
CA GLU A 12 -12.26 -7.61 8.22
C GLU A 12 -11.31 -6.61 8.93
N ALA A 13 -10.31 -7.14 9.63
CA ALA A 13 -9.32 -6.31 10.33
C ALA A 13 -8.42 -5.56 9.33
N LEU A 14 -8.07 -6.21 8.22
CA LEU A 14 -7.34 -5.60 7.12
C LEU A 14 -8.12 -4.41 6.54
N GLU A 15 -9.41 -4.55 6.26
CA GLU A 15 -10.23 -3.46 5.70
C GLU A 15 -10.24 -2.22 6.61
N LYS A 16 -10.28 -2.42 7.92
CA LYS A 16 -10.20 -1.32 8.91
C LYS A 16 -8.86 -0.59 8.82
N ASP A 17 -7.76 -1.32 8.72
CA ASP A 17 -6.43 -0.72 8.59
C ASP A 17 -6.18 -0.12 7.20
N LYS A 18 -6.70 -0.76 6.14
CA LYS A 18 -6.68 -0.26 4.76
C LYS A 18 -7.38 1.09 4.69
N LYS A 19 -8.52 1.24 5.38
CA LYS A 19 -9.23 2.52 5.50
C LYS A 19 -8.39 3.58 6.19
N ILE A 20 -7.76 3.28 7.33
CA ILE A 20 -6.91 4.25 8.06
C ILE A 20 -5.74 4.72 7.17
N ILE A 21 -5.06 3.78 6.49
CA ILE A 21 -3.95 4.09 5.58
C ILE A 21 -4.44 4.93 4.40
N SER A 22 -5.58 4.57 3.81
CA SER A 22 -6.18 5.29 2.69
C SER A 22 -6.62 6.71 3.06
N ASP A 23 -7.25 6.89 4.21
CA ASP A 23 -7.72 8.18 4.70
C ASP A 23 -6.53 9.11 5.00
N ALA A 24 -5.46 8.57 5.60
CA ALA A 24 -4.22 9.31 5.79
C ALA A 24 -3.61 9.74 4.45
N ALA A 25 -3.47 8.81 3.50
CA ALA A 25 -2.91 9.09 2.18
C ALA A 25 -3.69 10.19 1.44
N LYS A 26 -5.03 10.17 1.52
CA LYS A 26 -5.89 11.18 0.89
C LYS A 26 -5.82 12.52 1.61
N LYS A 27 -6.02 12.54 2.93
CA LYS A 27 -6.14 13.79 3.71
C LYS A 27 -4.84 14.58 3.76
N GLU A 28 -3.70 13.87 3.79
CA GLU A 28 -2.38 14.49 3.86
C GLU A 28 -1.70 14.62 2.49
N ASN A 29 -2.44 14.40 1.39
CA ASN A 29 -1.96 14.55 0.01
C ASN A 29 -0.67 13.75 -0.28
N TRP A 30 -0.71 12.44 -0.07
CA TRP A 30 0.40 11.56 -0.46
C TRP A 30 0.79 11.78 -1.93
N PRO A 31 2.08 12.00 -2.26
CA PRO A 31 2.47 12.60 -3.53
C PRO A 31 2.41 11.64 -4.72
N TYR A 32 2.01 10.39 -4.52
CA TYR A 32 1.88 9.41 -5.59
C TYR A 32 0.42 9.08 -5.87
N ASN A 33 0.11 8.82 -7.14
CA ASN A 33 -1.11 8.11 -7.51
C ASN A 33 -1.05 6.68 -6.95
N TRP A 34 -2.16 6.14 -6.47
CA TRP A 34 -2.18 4.79 -5.91
C TRP A 34 -3.55 4.14 -6.05
N LEU A 35 -3.55 2.81 -6.07
CA LEU A 35 -4.76 2.00 -6.14
C LEU A 35 -4.58 0.71 -5.33
N TRP A 36 -5.61 0.36 -4.54
CA TRP A 36 -5.77 -1.00 -4.03
C TRP A 36 -6.50 -1.85 -5.06
N TYR A 37 -6.00 -3.05 -5.31
CA TYR A 37 -6.63 -4.03 -6.18
C TYR A 37 -6.74 -5.36 -5.45
N ASP A 38 -7.96 -5.89 -5.33
CA ASP A 38 -8.23 -7.17 -4.69
C ASP A 38 -8.46 -8.23 -5.77
N ARG A 39 -7.79 -9.38 -5.68
CA ARG A 39 -8.06 -10.51 -6.57
C ARG A 39 -9.33 -11.22 -6.09
N VAL A 40 -10.34 -11.25 -6.95
CA VAL A 40 -11.64 -11.90 -6.67
C VAL A 40 -11.54 -13.43 -6.80
N ASN A 41 -10.56 -13.95 -7.55
CA ASN A 41 -10.42 -15.38 -7.81
C ASN A 41 -9.02 -15.90 -7.47
N GLY A 42 -8.92 -17.12 -6.95
CA GLY A 42 -7.66 -17.75 -6.54
C GLY A 42 -7.27 -17.45 -5.09
N THR A 43 -5.94 -17.38 -4.82
CA THR A 43 -5.41 -17.07 -3.49
C THR A 43 -5.85 -15.68 -3.05
N LEU A 44 -6.23 -15.55 -1.77
CA LEU A 44 -6.66 -14.29 -1.16
C LEU A 44 -5.49 -13.28 -1.15
N GLU A 45 -5.45 -12.44 -2.17
CA GLU A 45 -4.37 -11.49 -2.43
C GLU A 45 -4.91 -10.08 -2.63
N MET A 46 -4.24 -9.11 -2.01
CA MET A 46 -4.44 -7.69 -2.24
C MET A 46 -3.17 -7.13 -2.89
N SER A 47 -3.32 -6.15 -3.77
CA SER A 47 -2.19 -5.47 -4.42
C SER A 47 -2.26 -3.96 -4.22
N LEU A 48 -1.10 -3.32 -4.03
CA LEU A 48 -0.91 -1.87 -4.10
C LEU A 48 -0.21 -1.52 -5.40
N ALA A 49 -0.91 -0.86 -6.30
CA ALA A 49 -0.34 -0.30 -7.51
C ALA A 49 0.00 1.18 -7.28
N ILE A 50 1.24 1.56 -7.61
CA ILE A 50 1.70 2.94 -7.69
C ILE A 50 2.34 3.09 -9.06
N PRO A 51 1.73 3.85 -10.00
CA PRO A 51 2.33 4.10 -11.30
C PRO A 51 3.42 5.15 -11.18
N TYR A 52 4.51 4.93 -11.91
CA TYR A 52 5.64 5.85 -12.00
C TYR A 52 5.98 6.09 -13.47
N MET A 53 6.39 7.31 -13.82
CA MET A 53 6.78 7.64 -15.19
C MET A 53 8.08 6.95 -15.62
N ASN A 54 9.00 6.74 -14.66
CA ASN A 54 10.29 6.09 -14.88
C ASN A 54 10.85 5.61 -13.53
N TYR A 55 12.00 4.93 -13.55
CA TYR A 55 12.66 4.44 -12.35
C TYR A 55 13.10 5.53 -11.37
N GLY A 56 13.48 6.72 -11.87
CA GLY A 56 13.85 7.85 -11.02
C GLY A 56 12.69 8.34 -10.16
N ALA A 57 11.46 8.30 -10.70
CA ALA A 57 10.25 8.66 -9.97
C ALA A 57 9.88 7.67 -8.84
N MET A 58 10.52 6.48 -8.80
CA MET A 58 10.36 5.51 -7.70
C MET A 58 11.20 5.87 -6.47
N ALA A 59 12.02 6.92 -6.54
CA ALA A 59 12.76 7.41 -5.40
C ALA A 59 11.81 7.66 -4.21
N PRO A 60 12.20 7.30 -2.97
CA PRO A 60 11.37 7.54 -1.81
C PRO A 60 10.99 9.02 -1.70
N PRO A 61 9.76 9.34 -1.29
CA PRO A 61 9.34 10.73 -1.14
C PRO A 61 10.08 11.38 0.02
N GLU A 62 10.25 12.70 -0.05
CA GLU A 62 10.91 13.49 0.99
C GLU A 62 10.26 13.26 2.37
N ILE A 63 8.92 13.25 2.41
CA ILE A 63 8.15 12.87 3.58
C ILE A 63 7.80 11.39 3.49
N LYS A 64 8.35 10.58 4.38
CA LYS A 64 7.98 9.16 4.51
C LYS A 64 6.51 9.00 4.92
N PHE A 65 5.85 7.97 4.41
CA PHE A 65 4.44 7.67 4.73
C PHE A 65 4.20 7.52 6.23
N SER A 66 5.15 6.95 6.99
CA SER A 66 5.04 6.81 8.44
C SER A 66 4.95 8.15 9.18
N LYS A 67 5.63 9.20 8.69
CA LYS A 67 5.53 10.56 9.24
C LYS A 67 4.17 11.18 8.90
N LEU A 68 3.72 10.98 7.66
CA LEU A 68 2.39 11.42 7.21
C LEU A 68 1.28 10.78 8.05
N LEU A 69 1.34 9.47 8.27
CA LEU A 69 0.39 8.75 9.12
C LEU A 69 0.42 9.21 10.57
N ALA A 70 1.61 9.53 11.10
CA ALA A 70 1.76 10.07 12.45
C ALA A 70 1.11 11.45 12.60
N LYS A 71 1.24 12.31 11.57
CA LYS A 71 0.54 13.60 11.49
C LYS A 71 -0.97 13.39 11.45
N HIS A 72 -1.46 12.51 10.57
CA HIS A 72 -2.89 12.24 10.44
C HIS A 72 -3.54 11.72 11.73
N LEU A 73 -2.81 10.90 12.51
CA LEU A 73 -3.31 10.30 13.75
C LEU A 73 -2.98 11.11 15.01
N ASP A 74 -2.35 12.28 14.85
CA ASP A 74 -1.81 13.12 15.91
C ASP A 74 -0.94 12.33 16.93
N SER A 75 -0.26 11.28 16.46
CA SER A 75 0.50 10.39 17.32
C SER A 75 1.44 9.45 16.56
N PRO A 76 2.77 9.62 16.70
CA PRO A 76 3.75 8.66 16.21
C PRO A 76 3.55 7.25 16.77
N LYS A 77 3.10 7.14 18.03
CA LYS A 77 2.83 5.85 18.68
C LYS A 77 1.63 5.13 18.06
N LYS A 78 0.56 5.85 17.74
CA LYS A 78 -0.60 5.26 17.04
C LYS A 78 -0.22 4.83 15.62
N ALA A 79 0.51 5.66 14.89
CA ALA A 79 0.99 5.32 13.55
C ALA A 79 1.86 4.06 13.55
N LYS A 80 2.81 3.94 14.50
CA LYS A 80 3.61 2.72 14.66
C LYS A 80 2.73 1.48 14.89
N LYS A 81 1.72 1.57 15.76
CA LYS A 81 0.79 0.46 16.03
C LYS A 81 -0.01 0.06 14.79
N VAL A 82 -0.50 1.04 14.02
CA VAL A 82 -1.22 0.77 12.76
C VAL A 82 -0.31 0.07 11.76
N LEU A 83 0.92 0.55 11.56
CA LEU A 83 1.86 -0.10 10.63
C LEU A 83 2.26 -1.52 11.07
N GLN A 84 2.40 -1.75 12.37
CA GLN A 84 2.66 -3.08 12.93
C GLN A 84 1.47 -4.03 12.69
N ARG A 85 0.24 -3.58 12.98
CA ARG A 85 -0.97 -4.36 12.73
C ARG A 85 -1.18 -4.62 11.25
N TRP A 86 -0.94 -3.60 10.41
CA TRP A 86 -0.94 -3.75 8.95
C TRP A 86 -0.04 -4.89 8.51
N SER A 87 1.25 -4.86 8.92
CA SER A 87 2.20 -5.90 8.54
C SER A 87 1.83 -7.30 9.05
N SER A 88 1.10 -7.40 10.16
CA SER A 88 0.75 -8.70 10.74
C SER A 88 -0.37 -9.42 9.98
N HIS A 89 -1.13 -8.73 9.11
CA HIS A 89 -2.16 -9.34 8.28
C HIS A 89 -1.63 -10.27 7.19
N PHE A 90 -0.36 -10.16 6.83
CA PHE A 90 0.17 -10.84 5.65
C PHE A 90 1.15 -11.95 6.03
N ASP A 91 1.09 -13.05 5.28
CA ASP A 91 2.12 -14.10 5.32
C ASP A 91 3.33 -13.71 4.49
N GLU A 92 3.09 -12.98 3.40
CA GLU A 92 4.10 -12.62 2.42
C GLU A 92 3.77 -11.26 1.79
N ILE A 93 4.82 -10.50 1.50
CA ILE A 93 4.75 -9.26 0.75
C ILE A 93 5.79 -9.34 -0.36
N SER A 94 5.32 -9.27 -1.61
CA SER A 94 6.17 -9.30 -2.80
C SER A 94 6.22 -7.91 -3.45
N TYR A 95 7.42 -7.47 -3.84
CA TYR A 95 7.64 -6.21 -4.55
C TYR A 95 7.90 -6.49 -6.04
N ASN A 96 6.98 -6.07 -6.90
CA ASN A 96 7.02 -6.33 -8.34
C ASN A 96 7.14 -5.02 -9.12
N ILE A 97 8.02 -4.96 -10.11
CA ILE A 97 8.11 -3.84 -11.07
C ILE A 97 7.53 -4.32 -12.41
N TYR A 98 6.55 -3.59 -12.91
CA TYR A 98 5.98 -3.80 -14.24
C TYR A 98 6.35 -2.62 -15.12
N ILE A 99 6.72 -2.90 -16.37
CA ILE A 99 7.09 -1.90 -17.36
C ILE A 99 6.19 -2.09 -18.56
N LEU A 100 5.65 -1.01 -19.11
CA LEU A 100 4.95 -1.05 -20.38
C LEU A 100 5.98 -1.36 -21.49
N ARG A 101 5.74 -2.45 -22.22
CA ARG A 101 6.48 -2.83 -23.41
C ARG A 101 5.59 -2.52 -24.62
N GLU A 102 5.80 -1.36 -25.25
CA GLU A 102 4.98 -0.92 -26.38
C GLU A 102 5.01 -1.94 -27.53
N ASP A 103 6.15 -2.61 -27.73
CA ASP A 103 6.32 -3.68 -28.72
C ASP A 103 5.52 -4.96 -28.41
N LEU A 104 5.02 -5.10 -27.19
CA LEU A 104 4.17 -6.21 -26.73
C LEU A 104 2.74 -5.75 -26.41
N SER A 105 2.41 -4.49 -26.68
CA SER A 105 1.09 -3.89 -26.41
C SER A 105 0.33 -3.75 -27.73
N MET A 106 -0.98 -4.03 -27.72
CA MET A 106 -1.85 -3.91 -28.90
C MET A 106 -2.11 -2.46 -29.30
#